data_AF-A0A517MLP2-F1
#
_entry.id   AF-A0A517MLP2-F1
#
_cell.length_a   1.000
_cell.length_b   1.000
_cell.length_c   1.000
_cell.angle_alpha   90.00
_cell.angle_beta   90.00
_cell.angle_gamma   90.00
#
_symmetry.space_group_name_H-M   'P 1'
#
loop_
_entity.id
_entity.type
_entity.pdbx_description
1 polymer ?
#
loop_
_entity_poly.entity_id
_entity_poly.type
_entity_poly.pdbx_seq_one_letter_code
_entity_poly.pdbx_strand_id
1 'polypeptide(L)'
;MRRPLAILDLLLFTLIVGVHLAHLPLAVDHANSPLTLLIPLVPTLTAVWIQLRFRLKTLQATLTHYTVCVVWAFLYGYGYCLTLNARQASTPTHGRMFEPFSWAFGDMREMAVLALLTSAIYAAVSFLILRGADRAITPMLETQIAANHPMQPSGEIGRLEVDDQPSPPADR
;
A
#
# COMPACT_ATOMS: atom_id res chain seq x y z
N MET A 1 11.06 -12.44 -12.83
CA MET A 1 10.04 -12.58 -13.91
C MET A 1 9.03 -11.45 -13.77
N ARG A 2 8.88 -10.59 -14.77
CA ARG A 2 7.84 -9.54 -14.78
C ARG A 2 6.49 -10.21 -15.06
N ARG A 3 5.51 -10.11 -14.15
CA ARG A 3 4.14 -10.57 -14.43
C ARG A 3 3.58 -9.78 -15.62
N PRO A 4 3.00 -10.43 -16.64
CA PRO A 4 2.39 -9.73 -17.78
C PRO A 4 1.29 -8.79 -17.28
N LEU A 5 1.11 -7.64 -17.95
CA LEU A 5 0.01 -6.72 -17.68
C LEU A 5 -1.32 -7.46 -17.85
N ALA A 6 -2.11 -7.53 -16.77
CA ALA A 6 -3.42 -8.15 -16.82
C ALA A 6 -4.47 -7.13 -17.30
N ILE A 7 -5.57 -7.62 -17.88
CA ILE A 7 -6.72 -6.76 -18.24
C ILE A 7 -7.20 -5.94 -17.02
N LEU A 8 -7.12 -6.53 -15.82
CA LEU A 8 -7.47 -5.86 -14.57
C LEU A 8 -6.57 -4.64 -14.27
N ASP A 9 -5.27 -4.72 -14.61
CA ASP A 9 -4.34 -3.58 -14.44
C ASP A 9 -4.76 -2.40 -15.32
N LEU A 10 -5.17 -2.69 -16.57
CA LEU A 10 -5.67 -1.68 -17.50
C LEU A 10 -6.99 -1.07 -17.04
N LEU A 11 -7.93 -1.91 -16.59
CA LEU A 11 -9.22 -1.44 -16.06
C LEU A 11 -9.04 -0.56 -14.83
N LEU A 12 -8.14 -0.93 -13.92
CA LEU A 12 -7.88 -0.14 -12.72
C LEU A 12 -7.19 1.18 -13.04
N PHE A 13 -6.22 1.18 -13.95
CA PHE A 13 -5.61 2.42 -14.43
C PHE A 13 -6.66 3.34 -15.07
N THR A 14 -7.52 2.78 -15.91
CA THR A 14 -8.62 3.52 -16.55
C THR A 14 -9.60 4.07 -15.52
N LEU A 15 -9.91 3.31 -14.47
CA LEU A 15 -10.74 3.77 -13.37
C LEU A 15 -10.09 4.92 -12.60
N ILE A 16 -8.79 4.83 -12.29
CA ILE A 16 -8.06 5.89 -11.59
C ILE A 16 -8.07 7.19 -12.42
N VAL A 17 -7.78 7.10 -13.72
CA VAL A 17 -7.82 8.24 -14.63
C VAL A 17 -9.24 8.78 -14.79
N GLY A 18 -10.23 7.90 -14.93
CA GLY A 18 -11.63 8.28 -15.04
C GLY A 18 -12.14 9.02 -13.80
N VAL A 19 -11.81 8.51 -12.60
CA VAL A 19 -12.11 9.16 -11.33
C VAL A 19 -11.40 10.50 -11.22
N HIS A 20 -10.12 10.58 -11.61
CA HIS A 20 -9.38 11.84 -11.63
C HIS A 20 -10.08 12.91 -12.46
N LEU A 21 -10.44 12.58 -13.71
CA LEU A 21 -11.05 13.52 -14.65
C LEU A 21 -12.49 13.87 -14.28
N ALA A 22 -13.32 12.88 -13.91
CA ALA A 22 -14.70 13.10 -13.49
C ALA A 22 -14.80 13.99 -12.25
N HIS A 23 -13.76 13.99 -11.42
CA HIS A 23 -13.72 14.78 -10.21
C HIS A 23 -13.48 16.28 -10.48
N LEU A 24 -12.72 16.65 -11.51
CA LEU A 24 -12.39 18.06 -11.78
C LEU A 24 -13.62 18.98 -11.88
N PRO A 25 -14.66 18.67 -12.67
CA PRO A 25 -15.87 19.51 -12.72
C PRO A 25 -16.66 19.44 -11.41
N LEU A 26 -16.68 18.29 -10.73
CA LEU A 26 -17.37 18.15 -9.43
C LEU A 26 -16.75 19.07 -8.38
N ALA A 27 -15.42 19.16 -8.34
CA ALA A 27 -14.69 20.04 -7.44
C ALA A 27 -15.02 21.52 -7.66
N VAL A 28 -15.15 21.90 -8.93
CA VAL A 28 -15.44 23.28 -9.33
C VAL A 28 -16.89 23.66 -9.03
N ASP A 29 -17.82 22.80 -9.40
CA ASP A 29 -19.25 23.12 -9.31
C ASP A 29 -19.84 22.81 -7.92
N HIS A 30 -19.22 21.88 -7.18
CA HIS A 30 -19.74 21.35 -5.91
C HIS A 30 -18.64 21.20 -4.85
N ALA A 31 -17.84 22.26 -4.64
CA ALA A 31 -16.71 22.25 -3.70
C ALA A 31 -17.05 21.73 -2.28
N ASN A 32 -18.28 21.96 -1.81
CA ASN A 32 -18.75 21.53 -0.48
C ASN A 32 -19.29 20.09 -0.43
N SER A 33 -19.27 19.37 -1.56
CA SER A 33 -19.77 17.99 -1.60
C SER A 33 -18.85 17.06 -0.80
N PRO A 34 -19.38 16.17 0.06
CA PRO A 34 -18.55 15.20 0.79
C PRO A 34 -17.80 14.25 -0.15
N LEU A 35 -18.20 14.14 -1.41
CA LEU A 35 -17.48 13.36 -2.42
C LEU A 35 -16.07 13.91 -2.67
N THR A 36 -15.83 15.21 -2.43
CA THR A 36 -14.49 15.81 -2.54
C THR A 36 -13.55 15.30 -1.42
N LEU A 37 -14.07 14.73 -0.33
CA LEU A 37 -13.24 14.12 0.71
C LEU A 37 -12.64 12.77 0.31
N LEU A 38 -13.16 12.14 -0.76
CA LEU A 38 -12.63 10.87 -1.25
C LEU A 38 -11.40 11.06 -2.16
N ILE A 39 -11.14 12.28 -2.65
CA ILE A 39 -10.03 12.60 -3.56
C ILE A 39 -8.65 12.26 -2.98
N PRO A 40 -8.33 12.61 -1.71
CA PRO A 40 -7.00 12.36 -1.17
C PRO A 40 -6.70 10.86 -1.03
N LEU A 41 -7.71 9.99 -1.12
CA LEU A 41 -7.54 8.54 -1.07
C LEU A 41 -7.06 7.94 -2.39
N VAL A 42 -7.32 8.57 -3.53
CA VAL A 42 -6.95 8.04 -4.85
C VAL A 42 -5.43 7.83 -5.03
N PRO A 43 -4.54 8.78 -4.67
CA PRO A 43 -3.10 8.52 -4.75
C PRO A 43 -2.67 7.38 -3.83
N THR A 44 -3.28 7.25 -2.65
CA THR A 44 -3.01 6.14 -1.71
C THR A 44 -3.42 4.80 -2.30
N LEU A 45 -4.63 4.69 -2.87
CA LEU A 45 -5.12 3.47 -3.53
C LEU A 45 -4.23 3.08 -4.72
N THR A 46 -3.79 4.07 -5.49
CA THR A 46 -2.84 3.87 -6.60
C THR A 46 -1.51 3.31 -6.09
N ALA A 47 -0.98 3.87 -4.99
CA ALA A 47 0.26 3.38 -4.38
C ALA A 47 0.13 1.96 -3.82
N VAL A 48 -0.99 1.62 -3.18
CA VAL A 48 -1.28 0.27 -2.69
C VAL A 48 -1.32 -0.72 -3.85
N TRP A 49 -2.01 -0.38 -4.95
CA TRP A 49 -2.06 -1.23 -6.13
C TRP A 49 -0.66 -1.45 -6.71
N ILE A 50 0.15 -0.40 -6.85
CA ILE A 50 1.54 -0.52 -7.32
C ILE A 50 2.36 -1.42 -6.38
N GLN A 51 2.24 -1.23 -5.06
CA GLN A 51 2.92 -2.05 -4.06
C GLN A 51 2.56 -3.53 -4.23
N LEU A 52 1.27 -3.87 -4.35
CA LEU A 52 0.80 -5.25 -4.52
C LEU A 52 1.24 -5.83 -5.87
N ARG A 53 1.16 -5.04 -6.93
CA ARG A 53 1.44 -5.46 -8.31
C ARG A 53 2.91 -5.80 -8.53
N PHE A 54 3.80 -5.01 -7.96
CA PHE A 54 5.25 -5.18 -8.09
C PHE A 54 5.89 -5.84 -6.87
N ARG A 55 5.09 -6.20 -5.85
CA ARG A 55 5.56 -6.79 -4.58
C ARG A 55 6.67 -5.95 -3.95
N LEU A 56 6.44 -4.64 -3.90
CA LEU A 56 7.41 -3.69 -3.38
C LEU A 56 7.62 -3.92 -1.88
N LYS A 57 8.88 -3.80 -1.43
CA LYS A 57 9.20 -3.74 0.01
C LYS A 57 8.65 -2.46 0.61
N THR A 58 8.41 -2.43 1.93
CA THR A 58 7.82 -1.28 2.63
C THR A 58 8.50 0.04 2.28
N LEU A 59 9.84 0.11 2.29
CA LEU A 59 10.58 1.32 1.91
C LEU A 59 10.26 1.78 0.47
N GLN A 60 10.30 0.85 -0.50
CA GLN A 60 10.01 1.15 -1.90
C GLN A 60 8.55 1.57 -2.09
N ALA A 61 7.62 0.93 -1.37
CA ALA A 61 6.21 1.29 -1.40
C ALA A 61 5.96 2.68 -0.81
N THR A 62 6.62 3.03 0.30
CA THR A 62 6.55 4.37 0.90
C THR A 62 7.08 5.45 -0.03
N LEU A 63 8.23 5.22 -0.69
CA LEU A 63 8.76 6.15 -1.68
C LEU A 63 7.83 6.28 -2.91
N THR A 64 7.22 5.17 -3.33
CA THR A 64 6.22 5.17 -4.40
C THR A 64 5.00 5.99 -3.98
N HIS A 65 4.48 5.78 -2.77
CA HIS A 65 3.36 6.53 -2.22
C HIS A 65 3.64 8.03 -2.21
N TYR A 66 4.79 8.43 -1.68
CA TYR A 66 5.23 9.83 -1.70
C TYR A 66 5.22 10.41 -3.13
N THR A 67 5.86 9.71 -4.07
CA THR A 67 5.97 10.15 -5.46
C THR A 67 4.60 10.28 -6.12
N VAL A 68 3.73 9.29 -5.92
CA VAL A 68 2.36 9.30 -6.45
C VAL A 68 1.56 10.45 -5.88
N CYS A 69 1.64 10.76 -4.58
CA CYS A 69 0.97 11.92 -3.98
C CYS A 69 1.42 13.24 -4.61
N VAL A 70 2.72 13.43 -4.80
CA VAL A 70 3.28 14.67 -5.37
C VAL A 70 2.85 14.85 -6.83
N VAL A 71 3.01 13.79 -7.65
CA VAL A 71 2.61 13.82 -9.06
C VAL A 71 1.09 14.01 -9.20
N TRP A 72 0.31 13.33 -8.36
CA TRP A 72 -1.15 13.47 -8.34
C TRP A 72 -1.58 14.90 -8.04
N ALA A 73 -0.97 15.54 -7.04
CA ALA A 73 -1.30 16.92 -6.68
C ALA A 73 -1.02 17.89 -7.83
N PHE A 74 0.09 17.73 -8.53
CA PHE A 74 0.38 18.53 -9.72
C PHE A 74 -0.69 18.34 -10.81
N LEU A 75 -0.97 17.08 -11.19
CA LEU A 75 -1.96 16.78 -12.23
C LEU A 75 -3.35 17.28 -11.84
N TYR A 76 -3.72 17.12 -10.57
CA TYR A 76 -4.99 17.56 -10.04
C TYR A 76 -5.11 19.09 -10.09
N GLY A 77 -4.13 19.82 -9.55
CA GLY A 77 -4.11 21.28 -9.57
C GLY A 77 -4.15 21.83 -11.00
N TYR A 78 -3.41 21.19 -11.91
CA TYR A 78 -3.41 21.57 -13.33
C TYR A 78 -4.79 21.39 -13.98
N GLY A 79 -5.38 20.19 -13.83
CA GLY A 79 -6.70 19.88 -14.38
C GLY A 79 -7.81 20.72 -13.75
N TYR A 80 -7.72 20.97 -12.45
CA TYR A 80 -8.67 21.81 -11.72
C TYR A 80 -8.62 23.25 -12.22
N CYS A 81 -7.42 23.83 -12.37
CA CYS A 81 -7.24 25.17 -12.93
C CYS A 81 -7.75 25.28 -14.37
N LEU A 82 -7.50 24.28 -15.22
CA LEU A 82 -8.05 24.26 -16.58
C LEU A 82 -9.58 24.24 -16.57
N THR A 83 -10.18 23.43 -15.71
CA THR A 83 -11.63 23.32 -15.58
C THR A 83 -12.25 24.61 -15.07
N LEU A 84 -11.63 25.24 -14.07
CA LEU A 84 -12.02 26.56 -13.57
C LEU A 84 -11.95 27.65 -14.65
N ASN A 85 -10.84 27.73 -15.38
CA ASN A 85 -10.66 28.72 -16.45
C ASN A 85 -11.69 28.49 -17.58
N ALA A 86 -11.94 27.24 -17.95
CA ALA A 86 -12.96 26.89 -18.95
C ALA A 86 -14.36 27.32 -18.47
N ARG A 87 -14.69 27.10 -17.19
CA ARG A 87 -15.94 27.57 -16.58
C ARG A 87 -16.03 29.09 -16.60
N GLN A 88 -15.01 29.81 -16.17
CA GLN A 88 -14.97 31.28 -16.20
C GLN A 88 -15.12 31.84 -17.62
N ALA A 89 -14.50 31.21 -18.62
CA ALA A 89 -14.67 31.58 -20.02
C ALA A 89 -16.11 31.37 -20.52
N SER A 90 -16.78 30.30 -20.07
CA SER A 90 -18.16 29.98 -20.46
C SER A 90 -19.23 30.80 -19.73
N THR A 91 -18.97 31.18 -18.47
CA THR A 91 -19.87 31.98 -17.63
C THR A 91 -19.03 33.04 -16.92
N PRO A 92 -18.83 34.22 -17.55
CA PRO A 92 -17.96 35.26 -17.03
C PRO A 92 -18.54 35.88 -15.75
N THR A 93 -18.23 35.28 -14.61
CA THR A 93 -18.11 36.02 -13.36
C THR A 93 -16.81 36.81 -13.45
N HIS A 94 -16.71 38.01 -12.88
CA HIS A 94 -15.56 38.92 -13.04
C HIS A 94 -14.23 38.40 -12.43
N GLY A 95 -14.07 37.08 -12.30
CA GLY A 95 -12.93 36.38 -11.75
C GLY A 95 -11.72 36.40 -12.67
N ARG A 96 -10.54 36.41 -12.04
CA ARG A 96 -9.25 36.34 -12.71
C ARG A 96 -9.03 34.94 -13.26
N MET A 97 -8.58 34.83 -14.52
CA MET A 97 -8.02 33.58 -15.05
C MET A 97 -6.68 33.29 -14.37
N PHE A 98 -6.49 32.03 -14.00
CA PHE A 98 -5.27 31.57 -13.37
C PHE A 98 -4.34 30.90 -14.38
N GLU A 99 -3.03 31.00 -14.18
CA GLU A 99 -2.08 30.27 -15.01
C GLU A 99 -1.97 28.81 -14.49
N PRO A 100 -2.33 27.80 -15.31
CA PRO A 100 -2.45 26.42 -14.83
C PRO A 100 -1.16 25.82 -14.28
N PHE A 101 -0.02 26.16 -14.88
CA PHE A 101 1.26 25.60 -14.47
C PHE A 101 1.71 26.11 -13.10
N SER A 102 1.66 27.43 -12.87
CA SER A 102 2.07 28.02 -11.60
C SER A 102 1.13 27.63 -10.46
N TRP A 103 -0.17 27.50 -10.73
CA TRP A 103 -1.14 26.94 -9.78
C TRP A 103 -0.79 25.50 -9.40
N ALA A 104 -0.66 24.63 -10.40
CA ALA A 104 -0.33 23.21 -10.20
C ALA A 104 0.99 23.01 -9.45
N PHE A 105 1.99 23.86 -9.73
CA PHE A 105 3.28 23.83 -9.06
C PHE A 105 3.16 24.26 -7.58
N GLY A 106 2.28 25.23 -7.27
CA GLY A 106 1.92 25.60 -5.90
C GLY A 106 1.33 24.42 -5.13
N ASP A 107 0.28 23.80 -5.67
CA ASP A 107 -0.39 22.64 -5.08
C ASP A 107 0.58 21.47 -4.86
N MET A 108 1.45 21.21 -5.85
CA MET A 108 2.49 20.19 -5.76
C MET A 108 3.46 20.47 -4.61
N ARG A 109 3.89 21.72 -4.42
CA ARG A 109 4.84 22.12 -3.37
C ARG A 109 4.22 21.97 -1.98
N GLU A 110 2.97 22.40 -1.81
CA GLU A 110 2.24 22.22 -0.54
C GLU A 110 2.06 20.74 -0.24
N MET A 111 1.66 19.96 -1.24
CA MET A 111 1.50 18.52 -1.08
C MET A 111 2.83 17.81 -0.87
N ALA A 112 3.97 18.30 -1.35
CA ALA A 112 5.27 17.67 -1.11
C ALA A 112 5.62 17.60 0.38
N VAL A 113 5.17 18.58 1.18
CA VAL A 113 5.34 18.55 2.64
C VAL A 113 4.34 17.62 3.29
N LEU A 114 3.05 17.72 2.93
CA LEU A 114 2.00 16.85 3.46
C LEU A 114 2.20 15.37 3.09
N ALA A 115 2.77 15.11 1.91
CA ALA A 115 3.09 13.78 1.41
C ALA A 115 4.14 13.07 2.26
N LEU A 116 5.02 13.80 2.96
CA LEU A 116 5.93 13.19 3.93
C LEU A 116 5.15 12.59 5.10
N LEU A 117 4.21 13.36 5.65
CA LEU A 117 3.38 12.92 6.77
C LEU A 117 2.47 11.75 6.37
N THR A 118 1.76 11.86 5.24
CA THR A 118 0.89 10.77 4.79
C THR A 118 1.66 9.52 4.41
N SER A 119 2.87 9.65 3.86
CA SER A 119 3.75 8.51 3.58
C SER A 119 4.31 7.87 4.85
N ALA A 120 4.56 8.65 5.91
CA ALA A 120 4.93 8.10 7.21
C ALA A 120 3.78 7.28 7.82
N ILE A 121 2.55 7.80 7.75
CA ILE A 121 1.34 7.06 8.15
C ILE A 121 1.20 5.78 7.33
N TYR A 122 1.37 5.88 6.00
CA TYR A 122 1.33 4.73 5.09
C TYR A 122 2.36 3.66 5.48
N ALA A 123 3.59 4.06 5.80
CA ALA A 123 4.65 3.15 6.23
C ALA A 123 4.30 2.45 7.55
N ALA A 124 3.79 3.22 8.53
CA ALA A 124 3.38 2.69 9.83
C ALA A 124 2.24 1.66 9.68
N VAL A 125 1.20 1.99 8.92
CA VAL A 125 0.07 1.09 8.64
C VAL A 125 0.55 -0.17 7.91
N SER A 126 1.36 -0.01 6.87
CA SER A 126 1.93 -1.14 6.12
C SER A 126 2.73 -2.08 7.02
N PHE A 127 3.56 -1.51 7.91
CA PHE A 127 4.35 -2.27 8.87
C PHE A 127 3.47 -3.04 9.86
N LEU A 128 2.43 -2.39 10.42
CA LEU A 128 1.52 -3.02 11.36
C LEU A 128 0.72 -4.17 10.71
N ILE A 129 0.24 -3.98 9.48
CA ILE A 129 -0.49 -5.01 8.73
C ILE A 129 0.42 -6.21 8.44
N LEU A 130 1.64 -5.98 7.96
CA LEU A 130 2.59 -7.06 7.67
C LEU A 130 2.96 -7.82 8.95
N ARG A 131 3.23 -7.11 10.05
CA ARG A 131 3.53 -7.73 11.34
C ARG A 131 2.35 -8.52 11.90
N GLY A 132 1.13 -8.03 11.70
CA GLY A 132 -0.09 -8.73 12.07
C GLY A 132 -0.31 -10.00 11.25
N ALA A 133 -0.09 -9.93 9.93
CA ALA A 133 -0.18 -11.07 9.03
C ALA A 133 0.88 -12.14 9.38
N ASP A 134 2.13 -11.74 9.64
CA ASP A 134 3.19 -12.67 10.04
C ASP A 134 2.83 -13.41 11.32
N ARG A 135 2.29 -12.70 12.32
CA ARG A 135 1.81 -13.28 13.59
C ARG A 135 0.63 -14.23 13.43
N ALA A 136 -0.21 -14.03 12.42
CA ALA A 136 -1.33 -14.93 12.13
C ALA A 136 -0.87 -16.16 11.35
N ILE A 137 0.13 -16.03 10.48
CA ILE A 137 0.62 -17.11 9.61
C ILE A 137 1.53 -18.08 10.37
N THR A 138 2.39 -17.60 11.27
CA THR A 138 3.32 -18.47 12.04
C THR A 138 2.61 -19.61 12.78
N PRO A 139 1.55 -19.37 13.59
CA PRO A 139 0.87 -20.44 14.30
C PRO A 139 0.10 -21.39 13.37
N MET A 140 -0.44 -20.90 12.23
CA MET A 140 -1.10 -21.76 11.23
C MET A 140 -0.10 -22.67 10.51
N LEU A 141 1.11 -22.17 10.24
CA LEU A 141 2.17 -22.96 9.63
C LEU A 141 2.71 -24.01 10.62
N GLU A 142 2.93 -23.65 11.89
CA GLU A 142 3.35 -24.60 12.93
C GLU A 142 2.31 -25.70 13.15
N THR A 143 1.01 -25.36 13.16
CA THR A 143 -0.05 -26.38 13.25
C THR A 143 -0.12 -27.27 12.01
N GLN A 144 0.09 -26.74 10.81
CA GLN A 144 0.18 -27.58 9.60
C GLN A 144 1.41 -28.50 9.61
N ILE A 145 2.57 -27.99 10.03
CA ILE A 145 3.80 -28.79 10.13
C ILE A 145 3.63 -29.88 11.19
N ALA A 146 3.05 -29.55 12.35
CA ALA A 146 2.75 -30.51 13.41
C ALA A 146 1.66 -31.53 13.02
N ALA A 147 0.72 -31.17 12.14
CA ALA A 147 -0.29 -32.08 11.62
C ALA A 147 0.26 -33.00 10.51
N ASN A 148 1.20 -32.52 9.70
CA ASN A 148 1.80 -33.29 8.60
C ASN A 148 3.01 -34.14 9.03
N HIS A 149 3.62 -33.84 10.18
CA HIS A 149 4.53 -34.73 10.86
C HIS A 149 3.81 -35.33 12.07
N PRO A 150 3.19 -36.53 11.96
CA PRO A 150 2.71 -37.20 13.15
C PRO A 150 3.90 -37.30 14.12
N MET A 151 3.81 -36.62 15.26
CA MET A 151 4.68 -36.90 16.38
C MET A 151 4.51 -38.38 16.64
N GLN A 152 5.50 -39.20 16.24
CA GLN A 152 5.56 -40.56 16.73
C GLN A 152 5.52 -40.42 18.26
N PRO A 153 4.57 -41.06 18.95
CA PRO A 153 4.71 -41.18 20.39
C PRO A 153 6.10 -41.78 20.59
N SER A 154 6.92 -41.11 21.39
CA SER A 154 8.16 -41.68 21.89
C SER A 154 7.74 -42.95 22.63
N GLY A 155 7.67 -44.05 21.89
CA GLY A 155 7.30 -45.35 22.41
C GLY A 155 8.22 -45.62 23.58
N GLU A 156 7.63 -46.11 24.67
CA GLU A 156 8.36 -46.67 25.79
C GLU A 156 9.59 -47.41 25.25
N ILE A 157 10.77 -46.85 25.54
CA ILE A 157 12.00 -47.59 25.39
C ILE A 157 11.87 -48.71 26.40
N GLY A 158 11.42 -49.86 25.92
CA GLY A 158 11.36 -51.09 26.66
C GLY A 158 12.67 -51.24 27.42
N ARG A 159 12.53 -51.43 28.73
CA ARG A 159 13.56 -51.85 29.66
C ARG A 159 14.49 -52.85 28.96
N LEU A 160 15.64 -52.37 28.49
CA LEU A 160 16.76 -53.22 28.15
C LEU A 160 17.22 -53.83 29.47
N GLU A 161 16.92 -55.11 29.63
CA GLU A 161 17.54 -55.95 30.65
C GLU A 161 19.04 -55.93 30.35
N VAL A 162 19.76 -55.08 31.10
CA VAL A 162 21.22 -55.05 31.10
C VAL A 162 21.62 -56.30 31.86
N ASP A 163 21.98 -57.36 31.13
CA ASP A 163 22.66 -58.52 31.71
C ASP A 163 23.90 -58.01 32.45
N ASP A 164 23.98 -58.39 33.73
CA ASP A 164 25.04 -58.03 34.66
C ASP A 164 26.42 -58.40 34.08
N GLN A 165 27.16 -57.40 33.64
CA GLN A 165 28.56 -57.54 33.26
C GLN A 165 29.42 -57.62 34.54
N PRO A 166 30.19 -58.69 34.77
CA PRO A 166 30.94 -58.84 36.01
C PRO A 166 32.13 -57.86 36.04
N SER A 167 32.26 -57.14 37.16
CA SER A 167 33.36 -56.21 37.43
C SER A 167 34.72 -56.92 37.39
N PRO A 168 35.76 -56.34 36.76
CA PRO A 168 37.11 -56.91 36.81
C PRO A 168 37.69 -56.74 38.22
N PRO A 169 38.60 -57.65 38.64
CA PRO A 169 39.12 -57.67 39.99
C PRO A 169 39.99 -56.42 40.23
N ALA A 170 39.80 -55.81 41.39
CA ALA A 170 40.69 -54.81 41.91
C ALA A 170 41.97 -55.52 42.37
N ASP A 171 43.04 -55.39 41.58
CA ASP A 171 44.38 -55.75 42.01
C ASP A 171 45.25 -54.50 42.23
N ARG A 172 46.10 -54.68 43.25
CA ARG A 172 46.76 -53.71 44.12
C ARG A 172 47.93 -52.95 43.49
#